data_AF-A0A4P5NYM9-F1
#
_entry.id   AF-A0A4P5NYM9-F1
#
_cell.length_a   1.000
_cell.length_b   1.000
_cell.length_c   1.000
_cell.angle_alpha   90.00
_cell.angle_beta   90.00
_cell.angle_gamma   90.00
#
_symmetry.space_group_name_H-M   'P 1'
#
loop_
_entity.id
_entity.type
_entity.pdbx_description
1 polymer ?
#
loop_
_entity_poly.entity_id
_entity_poly.type
_entity_poly.pdbx_seq_one_letter_code
_entity_poly.pdbx_strand_id
1 'polypeptide(L)' 'MTSPARDSADTTDDILRQHIHDIRGHLSPAMLRADSLALSKDEHIRQAAQDILTALDAATRELSAMRQLLAARRS' A
#
# COMPACT_ATOMS: atom_id res chain seq x y z
N MET A 1 2.79 2.07 36.61
CA MET A 1 1.76 2.94 36.00
C MET A 1 2.18 3.21 34.58
N THR A 2 1.45 2.73 33.58
CA THR A 2 1.74 3.01 32.16
C THR A 2 1.45 4.49 31.87
N SER A 3 2.27 5.10 31.03
CA SER A 3 2.20 6.53 30.75
C SER A 3 1.15 6.79 29.65
N PRO A 4 0.13 7.65 29.88
CA PRO A 4 -0.99 7.84 28.95
C PRO A 4 -0.56 8.35 27.55
N ALA A 5 0.62 8.99 27.46
CA ALA A 5 1.21 9.41 26.21
C ALA A 5 1.68 8.24 25.33
N ARG A 6 2.10 7.11 25.95
CA ARG A 6 2.51 5.90 25.21
C ARG A 6 1.28 5.17 24.65
N ASP A 7 0.23 5.01 25.45
CA ASP A 7 -0.99 4.33 25.03
C ASP A 7 -1.69 5.07 23.86
N SER A 8 -1.61 6.40 23.85
CA SER A 8 -2.14 7.23 22.74
C SER A 8 -1.32 7.09 21.45
N ALA A 9 0.01 7.00 21.56
CA ALA A 9 0.90 6.79 20.43
C ALA A 9 0.72 5.39 19.82
N ASP A 10 0.62 4.35 20.65
CA ASP A 10 0.37 2.97 20.21
C ASP A 10 -0.97 2.86 19.48
N THR A 11 -2.01 3.52 19.99
CA THR A 11 -3.34 3.56 19.33
C THR A 11 -3.28 4.24 17.97
N THR A 12 -2.52 5.33 17.84
CA THR A 12 -2.34 6.05 16.56
C THR A 12 -1.59 5.18 15.55
N ASP A 13 -0.54 4.48 15.99
CA ASP A 13 0.25 3.60 15.13
C ASP A 13 -0.51 2.35 14.69
N ASP A 14 -1.45 1.85 15.51
CA ASP A 14 -2.36 0.76 15.14
C ASP A 14 -3.37 1.22 14.08
N ILE A 15 -3.96 2.41 14.23
CA ILE A 15 -4.88 3.00 13.25
C ILE A 15 -4.18 3.23 11.90
N LEU A 16 -2.96 3.77 11.92
CA LEU A 16 -2.17 3.98 10.69
C LEU A 16 -1.85 2.66 10.00
N ARG A 17 -1.53 1.60 10.75
CA ARG A 17 -1.29 0.25 10.19
C ARG A 17 -2.55 -0.31 9.54
N GLN A 18 -3.73 -0.10 10.14
CA GLN A 18 -5.00 -0.52 9.55
C GLN A 18 -5.26 0.22 8.23
N HIS A 19 -5.10 1.54 8.19
CA HIS A 19 -5.28 2.31 6.96
C HIS A 19 -4.31 1.87 5.85
N ILE A 20 -3.05 1.60 6.18
CA ILE A 20 -2.08 1.08 5.20
C ILE A 20 -2.54 -0.28 4.64
N HIS A 21 -3.06 -1.16 5.50
CA HIS A 21 -3.62 -2.44 5.07
C HIS A 21 -4.81 -2.26 4.13
N ASP A 22 -5.76 -1.39 4.50
CA ASP A 22 -6.97 -1.13 3.73
C ASP A 22 -6.63 -0.53 2.35
N ILE A 23 -5.70 0.44 2.29
CA ILE A 23 -5.24 1.02 1.03
C ILE A 23 -4.65 -0.05 0.13
N ARG A 24 -3.80 -0.95 0.66
CA ARG A 24 -3.30 -2.09 -0.13
C ARG A 24 -4.43 -3.02 -0.61
N GLY A 25 -5.44 -3.24 0.23
CA GLY A 25 -6.64 -3.97 -0.14
C GLY A 25 -7.36 -3.32 -1.33
N HIS A 26 -7.52 -2.00 -1.33
CA HIS A 26 -8.15 -1.25 -2.43
C HIS A 26 -7.32 -1.22 -3.72
N LEU A 27 -5.98 -1.24 -3.63
CA LEU A 27 -5.11 -1.28 -4.80
C LEU A 27 -5.07 -2.67 -5.47
N SER A 28 -5.31 -3.74 -4.73
CA SER A 28 -5.18 -5.12 -5.24
C SER A 28 -6.08 -5.41 -6.46
N PRO A 29 -7.38 -5.03 -6.48
CA PRO A 29 -8.21 -5.16 -7.67
C PRO A 29 -7.73 -4.32 -8.86
N ALA A 30 -7.10 -3.16 -8.63
CA ALA A 30 -6.56 -2.32 -9.69
C ALA A 30 -5.33 -2.99 -10.33
N MET A 31 -4.46 -3.60 -9.52
CA MET A 31 -3.31 -4.37 -10.01
C MET A 31 -3.76 -5.55 -10.88
N LEU A 32 -4.74 -6.34 -10.41
CA LEU A 32 -5.28 -7.48 -11.17
C LEU A 32 -5.91 -7.06 -12.50
N ARG A 33 -6.62 -5.92 -12.51
CA ARG A 33 -7.19 -5.39 -13.76
C ARG A 33 -6.13 -4.88 -14.71
N ALA A 34 -5.12 -4.18 -14.21
CA ALA A 34 -4.01 -3.72 -15.03
C ALA A 34 -3.21 -4.90 -15.62
N ASP A 35 -2.99 -5.96 -14.85
CA ASP A 35 -2.36 -7.20 -15.33
C ASP A 35 -3.14 -7.84 -16.48
N SER A 36 -4.48 -7.92 -16.36
CA SER A 36 -5.35 -8.37 -17.45
C SER A 36 -5.26 -7.49 -18.70
N LEU A 37 -5.19 -6.17 -18.53
CA LEU A 37 -5.05 -5.22 -19.65
C LEU A 37 -3.67 -5.32 -20.32
N ALA A 38 -2.62 -5.70 -19.59
CA ALA A 38 -1.28 -5.93 -20.13
C ALA A 38 -1.23 -7.13 -21.11
N LEU A 39 -2.26 -7.99 -21.11
CA LEU A 39 -2.43 -9.09 -22.06
C LEU A 39 -3.22 -8.67 -23.33
N SER A 40 -3.63 -7.41 -23.44
CA SER A 40 -4.36 -6.91 -24.62
C SER A 40 -3.55 -7.10 -25.91
N LYS A 41 -4.25 -7.30 -27.03
CA LYS A 41 -3.62 -7.32 -28.37
C LYS A 41 -3.23 -5.91 -28.85
N ASP A 42 -3.87 -4.89 -28.30
CA ASP A 42 -3.59 -3.50 -28.59
C ASP A 42 -2.36 -3.01 -27.80
N GLU A 43 -1.33 -2.55 -28.52
CA GLU A 43 -0.09 -2.02 -27.95
C GLU A 43 -0.34 -0.81 -27.04
N HIS A 44 -1.24 0.10 -27.41
CA HIS A 44 -1.53 1.28 -26.58
C HIS A 44 -2.15 0.88 -25.24
N ILE A 45 -3.02 -0.14 -25.25
CA ILE A 45 -3.63 -0.67 -24.03
C ILE A 45 -2.58 -1.36 -23.16
N ARG A 46 -1.68 -2.15 -23.76
CA ARG A 46 -0.57 -2.79 -23.02
C ARG A 46 0.35 -1.78 -22.36
N GLN A 47 0.75 -0.75 -23.09
CA GLN A 47 1.63 0.29 -22.54
C GLN A 47 0.97 1.03 -21.39
N ALA A 48 -0.30 1.44 -21.56
CA ALA A 48 -1.05 2.09 -20.49
C ALA A 48 -1.20 1.18 -19.25
N ALA A 49 -1.43 -0.11 -19.45
CA ALA A 49 -1.49 -1.08 -18.37
C ALA A 49 -0.16 -1.22 -17.63
N GLN A 50 0.97 -1.24 -18.35
CA GLN A 50 2.29 -1.30 -17.77
C GLN A 50 2.63 -0.06 -16.94
N ASP A 51 2.23 1.12 -17.42
CA ASP A 51 2.42 2.38 -16.69
C ASP A 51 1.60 2.38 -15.38
N ILE A 52 0.35 1.89 -15.43
CA ILE A 52 -0.49 1.73 -14.25
C ILE A 52 0.13 0.74 -13.26
N LEU A 53 0.58 -0.44 -13.72
CA LEU A 53 1.23 -1.44 -12.87
C LEU A 53 2.47 -0.85 -12.18
N THR A 54 3.29 -0.11 -12.93
CA THR A 54 4.49 0.54 -12.40
C THR A 54 4.15 1.54 -11.29
N ALA A 55 3.11 2.35 -11.48
CA ALA A 55 2.66 3.31 -10.48
C ALA A 55 2.08 2.62 -9.22
N LEU A 56 1.31 1.54 -9.40
CA LEU A 56 0.75 0.76 -8.29
C LEU A 56 1.84 0.03 -7.49
N ASP A 57 2.86 -0.50 -8.17
CA ASP A 57 4.02 -1.11 -7.52
C ASP A 57 4.83 -0.10 -6.70
N ALA A 58 5.03 1.12 -7.23
CA ALA A 58 5.67 2.19 -6.47
C ALA A 58 4.87 2.55 -5.21
N ALA A 59 3.55 2.73 -5.33
CA ALA A 59 2.69 3.04 -4.20
C ALA A 59 2.68 1.93 -3.13
N THR A 60 2.63 0.67 -3.53
CA THR A 60 2.65 -0.46 -2.58
C THR A 60 3.99 -0.63 -1.87
N ARG A 61 5.11 -0.27 -2.52
CA ARG A 61 6.44 -0.22 -1.88
C ARG A 61 6.50 0.87 -0.81
N GLU A 62 6.02 2.08 -1.11
CA GLU A 62 5.97 3.19 -0.14
C GLU A 62 5.09 2.83 1.08
N LEU A 63 3.91 2.26 0.85
CA LEU A 63 3.04 1.78 1.93
C LEU A 63 3.72 0.70 2.79
N SER A 64 4.51 -0.18 2.18
CA SER A 64 5.27 -1.20 2.89
C SER A 64 6.39 -0.59 3.72
N ALA A 65 7.09 0.43 3.20
CA ALA A 65 8.11 1.18 3.92
C ALA A 65 7.51 1.92 5.13
N MET A 66 6.37 2.60 4.96
CA MET A 66 5.64 3.24 6.07
C MET A 66 5.31 2.23 7.19
N ARG A 67 4.83 1.04 6.82
CA ARG A 67 4.52 -0.02 7.79
C ARG A 67 5.77 -0.49 8.54
N GLN A 68 6.91 -0.61 7.88
CA GLN A 68 8.19 -0.98 8.50
C GLN A 68 8.67 0.09 9.48
N LEU A 69 8.54 1.38 9.12
CA LEU A 69 8.88 2.49 10.00
C LEU A 69 8.01 2.50 11.27
N LEU A 70 6.71 2.22 11.15
CA LEU A 70 5.82 2.08 12.31
C LEU A 70 6.21 0.89 13.20
N ALA A 71 6.59 -0.25 12.61
CA ALA A 71 7.06 -1.40 13.38
C ALA A 71 8.36 -1.12 14.14
N ALA A 72 9.31 -0.42 13.52
CA ALA A 72 10.58 -0.04 14.13
C ALA A 72 10.46 0.98 15.28
N ARG A 73 9.35 1.72 15.37
CA ARG A 73 9.08 2.63 16.49
C ARG A 73 8.63 1.92 17.76
N ARG A 74 8.14 0.68 17.63
CA ARG A 74 7.59 -0.12 18.74
C ARG A 74 8.59 -1.11 19.34
N SER A 75 9.73 -1.33 18.67
CA SER A 75 10.87 -2.16 19.12
C SER A 75 11.86 -1.36 19.94
#